data_AF-A0A843RUE6-F1
#
_entry.id   AF-A0A843RUE6-F1
#
_cell.length_a   1.000
_cell.length_b   1.000
_cell.length_c   1.000
_cell.angle_alpha   90.00
_cell.angle_beta   90.00
_cell.angle_gamma   90.00
#
_symmetry.space_group_name_H-M   'P 1'
#
loop_
_entity.id
_entity.type
_entity.pdbx_description
1 polymer ?
#
loop_
_entity_poly.entity_id
_entity_poly.type
_entity_poly.pdbx_seq_one_letter_code
_entity_poly.pdbx_strand_id
1 'polypeptide(L)'
;MAEGLTPDWFSLDEAEPPRRRKKPLPEPRPLSPDDVRDTEIRRACAKALAGYLKGLNLSRPFRSLTRPEAEAMAQAVISEWVVQASRRVAAEPEANVELRTWLMGG
;
A
#
# COMPACT_ATOMS: atom_id res chain seq x y z
N MET A 1 -8.59 -59.08 7.71
CA MET A 1 -9.27 -58.22 8.70
C MET A 1 -8.29 -57.13 9.07
N ALA A 2 -8.51 -55.90 8.61
CA ALA A 2 -7.61 -54.76 8.87
C ALA A 2 -8.44 -53.68 9.55
N GLU A 3 -8.10 -53.37 10.80
CA GLU A 3 -8.74 -52.38 11.65
C GLU A 3 -8.40 -50.96 11.18
N GLY A 4 -9.42 -50.11 11.13
CA GLY A 4 -9.32 -48.73 10.70
C GLY A 4 -8.69 -47.85 11.77
N LEU A 5 -7.53 -47.27 11.47
CA LEU A 5 -7.00 -46.08 12.15
C LEU A 5 -7.76 -44.86 11.61
N THR A 6 -8.69 -44.31 12.38
CA THR A 6 -9.07 -42.90 12.24
C THR A 6 -8.30 -42.11 13.30
N PRO A 7 -7.46 -41.13 12.95
CA PRO A 7 -6.77 -40.34 13.96
C PRO A 7 -7.77 -39.44 14.69
N ASP A 8 -7.65 -39.37 16.01
CA ASP A 8 -8.44 -38.56 16.95
C ASP A 8 -7.97 -37.10 16.91
N TRP A 9 -8.37 -36.37 15.88
CA TRP A 9 -8.16 -34.93 15.76
C TRP A 9 -9.40 -34.11 16.17
N PHE A 10 -10.44 -34.77 16.71
CA PHE A 10 -11.69 -34.13 17.11
C PHE A 10 -11.85 -33.93 18.62
N SER A 11 -10.96 -34.46 19.46
CA SER A 11 -10.95 -34.19 20.90
C SER A 11 -10.18 -32.91 21.24
N LEU A 12 -10.65 -31.77 20.72
CA LEU A 12 -10.34 -30.46 21.29
C LEU A 12 -11.42 -30.17 22.34
N ASP A 13 -11.09 -30.46 23.59
CA ASP A 13 -11.72 -29.88 24.77
C ASP A 13 -12.03 -28.40 24.49
N GLU A 14 -13.29 -27.99 24.63
CA GLU A 14 -13.82 -26.65 24.33
C GLU A 14 -13.28 -25.61 25.33
N ALA A 15 -11.96 -25.44 25.38
CA ALA A 15 -11.35 -24.27 26.00
C ALA A 15 -11.58 -23.09 25.05
N GLU A 16 -12.63 -22.29 25.31
CA GLU A 16 -12.87 -21.01 24.66
C GLU A 16 -11.54 -20.24 24.59
N PRO A 17 -11.04 -19.88 23.38
CA PRO A 17 -9.74 -19.25 23.25
C PRO A 17 -9.74 -17.96 24.10
N PRO A 18 -8.68 -17.68 24.88
CA PRO A 18 -8.67 -16.55 25.79
C PRO A 18 -8.98 -15.29 24.99
N ARG A 19 -10.10 -14.64 25.33
CA ARG A 19 -10.57 -13.41 24.68
C ARG A 19 -9.41 -12.42 24.68
N ARG A 20 -8.79 -12.23 23.51
CA ARG A 20 -7.67 -11.33 23.31
C ARG A 20 -8.14 -9.95 23.76
N ARG A 21 -7.74 -9.52 24.96
CA ARG A 21 -8.02 -8.17 25.46
C ARG A 21 -7.55 -7.22 24.37
N LYS A 22 -8.49 -6.52 23.72
CA LYS A 22 -8.16 -5.46 22.77
C LYS A 22 -7.38 -4.45 23.61
N LYS A 23 -6.05 -4.36 23.41
CA LYS A 23 -5.29 -3.22 23.94
C LYS A 23 -6.05 -1.96 23.46
N PRO A 24 -6.28 -0.96 24.34
CA PRO A 24 -6.87 0.29 23.89
C PRO A 24 -6.09 0.75 22.66
N LEU A 25 -6.81 1.07 21.58
CA LEU A 25 -6.14 1.61 20.39
C LEU A 25 -5.34 2.82 20.87
N PRO A 26 -4.02 2.90 20.55
CA PRO A 26 -3.27 4.10 20.87
C PRO A 26 -3.99 5.29 20.26
N GLU A 27 -4.13 6.36 21.04
CA GLU A 27 -4.79 7.58 20.55
C GLU A 27 -4.07 8.04 19.27
N PRO A 28 -4.83 8.42 18.22
CA PRO A 28 -4.23 8.83 16.97
C PRO A 28 -3.34 10.06 17.24
N ARG A 29 -2.05 9.92 16.91
CA ARG A 29 -1.11 11.05 16.95
C ARG A 29 -1.66 12.15 16.02
N PRO A 30 -1.56 13.44 16.40
CA PRO A 30 -1.85 14.53 15.48
C PRO A 30 -1.00 14.39 14.20
N LEU A 31 -1.64 14.58 13.04
CA LEU A 31 -0.95 14.53 11.75
C LEU A 31 0.14 15.60 11.72
N SER A 32 1.36 15.19 11.40
CA SER A 32 2.43 16.12 11.09
C SER A 32 2.20 16.77 9.71
N PRO A 33 2.84 17.91 9.42
CA PRO A 33 2.81 18.50 8.08
C PRO A 33 3.29 17.54 6.98
N ASP A 34 4.27 16.68 7.30
CA ASP A 34 4.74 15.64 6.39
C ASP A 34 3.66 14.59 6.12
N ASP A 35 2.89 14.16 7.13
CA ASP A 35 1.80 13.19 6.94
C ASP A 35 0.68 13.76 6.04
N VAL A 36 0.37 15.05 6.18
CA VAL A 36 -0.61 15.74 5.33
C VAL A 36 -0.12 15.76 3.88
N ARG A 37 1.15 16.13 3.65
CA ARG A 37 1.76 16.15 2.33
C ARG A 37 1.83 14.76 1.71
N ASP A 38 2.24 13.74 2.46
CA ASP A 38 2.27 12.35 1.99
C ASP A 38 0.88 11.88 1.58
N THR A 39 -0.16 12.30 2.29
CA THR A 39 -1.55 12.02 1.94
C THR A 39 -1.94 12.67 0.61
N GLU A 40 -1.51 13.91 0.36
CA GLU A 40 -1.73 14.60 -0.91
C GLU A 40 -1.00 13.92 -2.07
N ILE A 41 0.25 13.51 -1.88
CA ILE A 41 1.04 12.75 -2.86
C ILE A 41 0.34 11.42 -3.18
N ARG A 42 -0.07 10.66 -2.16
CA ARG A 42 -0.82 9.42 -2.34
C ARG A 42 -2.12 9.65 -3.11
N ARG A 43 -2.82 10.76 -2.84
CA ARG A 43 -4.04 11.13 -3.58
C ARG A 43 -3.75 11.45 -5.05
N ALA A 44 -2.64 12.12 -5.36
CA ALA A 44 -2.21 12.37 -6.73
C ALA A 44 -1.89 11.05 -7.46
N CYS A 45 -1.08 10.20 -6.84
CA CYS A 45 -0.75 8.86 -7.36
C CYS A 45 -2.01 8.00 -7.59
N ALA A 46 -2.97 8.01 -6.66
CA ALA A 46 -4.22 7.28 -6.81
C ALA A 46 -5.07 7.80 -7.97
N LYS A 47 -5.05 9.13 -8.23
CA LYS A 47 -5.72 9.71 -9.41
C LYS A 47 -5.05 9.27 -10.70
N ALA A 48 -3.72 9.25 -10.76
CA ALA A 48 -2.97 8.77 -11.92
C ALA A 48 -3.28 7.29 -12.21
N LEU A 49 -3.29 6.45 -11.17
CA LEU A 49 -3.70 5.06 -11.24
C LEU A 49 -5.13 4.92 -11.79
N ALA A 50 -6.08 5.64 -11.22
CA ALA A 50 -7.47 5.59 -11.66
C ALA A 50 -7.64 6.09 -13.12
N GLY A 51 -6.87 7.09 -13.54
CA GLY A 51 -6.84 7.57 -14.92
C GLY A 51 -6.34 6.50 -15.89
N TYR A 52 -5.24 5.83 -15.55
CA TYR A 52 -4.71 4.72 -16.35
C TYR A 52 -5.73 3.57 -16.45
N LEU A 53 -6.34 3.17 -15.33
CA LEU A 53 -7.34 2.10 -15.30
C LEU A 53 -8.59 2.44 -16.11
N LYS A 54 -9.02 3.71 -16.15
CA LYS A 54 -10.11 4.15 -17.03
C LYS A 54 -9.75 3.98 -18.51
N GLY A 55 -8.51 4.28 -18.88
CA GLY A 55 -8.01 4.11 -20.26
C GLY A 55 -7.95 2.65 -20.72
N LEU A 56 -7.71 1.72 -19.80
CA LEU A 56 -7.72 0.28 -20.08
C LEU A 56 -9.11 -0.33 -20.25
N ASN A 57 -10.19 0.45 -20.03
CA ASN A 57 -11.58 -0.01 -20.03
C ASN A 57 -11.73 -1.34 -19.29
N LEU A 58 -11.61 -1.31 -17.95
CA LEU A 58 -11.68 -2.47 -17.06
C LEU A 58 -13.05 -3.17 -17.09
N SER A 59 -13.39 -3.82 -18.21
CA SER A 59 -14.42 -4.85 -18.28
C SER A 59 -13.99 -6.11 -17.52
N ARG A 60 -12.72 -6.18 -17.10
CA ARG A 60 -12.10 -7.32 -16.42
C ARG A 60 -11.50 -6.93 -15.06
N PRO A 61 -11.38 -7.89 -14.12
CA PRO A 61 -10.85 -7.65 -12.77
C PRO A 61 -9.39 -7.17 -12.79
N PHE A 62 -8.98 -6.39 -11.78
CA PHE A 62 -7.59 -5.95 -11.61
C PHE A 62 -6.57 -7.11 -11.60
N ARG A 63 -6.92 -8.26 -11.00
CA ARG A 63 -6.07 -9.46 -10.98
C ARG A 63 -5.82 -10.10 -12.36
N SER A 64 -6.51 -9.63 -13.40
CA SER A 64 -6.38 -10.13 -14.79
C SER A 64 -5.49 -9.27 -15.67
N LEU A 65 -4.83 -8.25 -15.09
CA LEU A 65 -3.82 -7.46 -15.78
C LEU A 65 -2.66 -8.36 -16.20
N THR A 66 -2.24 -8.22 -17.45
CA THR A 66 -1.00 -8.82 -17.93
C THR A 66 0.19 -8.09 -17.30
N ARG A 67 1.37 -8.73 -17.33
CA ARG A 67 2.60 -8.11 -16.82
C ARG A 67 2.89 -6.74 -17.45
N PRO A 68 2.81 -6.54 -18.78
CA PRO A 68 3.03 -5.22 -19.38
C PRO A 68 2.03 -4.16 -18.91
N GLU A 69 0.78 -4.53 -18.67
CA GLU A 69 -0.24 -3.59 -18.17
C GLU A 69 0.00 -3.23 -16.71
N ALA A 70 0.42 -4.21 -15.90
CA ALA A 70 0.82 -3.95 -14.52
C ALA A 70 2.07 -3.06 -14.43
N GLU A 71 3.06 -3.28 -15.32
CA GLU A 71 4.27 -2.45 -15.41
C GLU A 71 3.93 -1.02 -15.86
N ALA A 72 3.12 -0.85 -16.90
CA ALA A 72 2.70 0.47 -17.38
C ALA A 72 1.88 1.24 -16.32
N MET A 73 1.03 0.54 -15.57
CA MET A 73 0.32 1.09 -14.43
C MET A 73 1.26 1.55 -13.32
N ALA A 74 2.24 0.72 -12.95
CA ALA A 74 3.26 1.08 -11.97
C ALA A 74 4.06 2.30 -12.43
N GLN A 75 4.41 2.35 -13.71
CA GLN A 75 5.13 3.48 -14.32
C GLN A 75 4.33 4.78 -14.21
N ALA A 76 3.01 4.75 -14.47
CA ALA A 76 2.14 5.92 -14.32
C ALA A 76 2.14 6.45 -12.88
N VAL A 77 2.07 5.56 -11.89
CA VAL A 77 2.09 5.92 -10.46
C VAL A 77 3.45 6.48 -10.04
N ILE A 78 4.54 5.83 -10.44
CA ILE A 78 5.91 6.26 -10.12
C ILE A 78 6.19 7.62 -10.76
N SER A 79 5.77 7.83 -12.00
CA SER A 79 5.97 9.11 -12.71
C SER A 79 5.29 10.26 -11.97
N GLU A 80 4.04 10.07 -11.54
CA GLU A 80 3.33 11.07 -10.75
C GLU A 80 4.03 11.32 -9.41
N TRP A 81 4.47 10.26 -8.73
CA TRP A 81 5.21 10.41 -7.46
C TRP A 81 6.49 11.22 -7.64
N VAL A 82 7.29 10.94 -8.69
CA VAL A 82 8.54 11.67 -8.98
C VAL A 82 8.26 13.15 -9.24
N VAL A 83 7.19 13.47 -9.98
CA VAL A 83 6.78 14.87 -10.22
C VAL A 83 6.45 15.57 -8.91
N GLN A 84 5.67 14.93 -8.03
CA GLN A 84 5.30 15.52 -6.74
C GLN A 84 6.50 15.65 -5.80
N ALA A 85 7.38 14.65 -5.75
CA ALA A 85 8.63 14.69 -4.99
C ALA A 85 9.57 15.80 -5.49
N SER A 86 9.68 15.97 -6.81
CA SER A 86 10.47 17.05 -7.41
C SER A 86 9.89 18.43 -7.08
N ARG A 87 8.56 18.59 -7.12
CA ARG A 87 7.89 19.83 -6.70
C ARG A 87 8.15 20.15 -5.22
N ARG A 88 8.17 19.13 -4.36
CA ARG A 88 8.50 19.27 -2.94
C ARG A 88 9.92 19.79 -2.73
N VAL A 89 10.90 19.19 -3.42
CA VAL A 89 12.29 19.66 -3.39
C VAL A 89 12.42 21.09 -3.91
N ALA A 90 11.70 21.44 -4.98
CA ALA A 90 11.73 22.80 -5.54
C ALA A 90 11.13 23.85 -4.59
N ALA A 91 10.09 23.51 -3.84
CA ALA A 91 9.44 24.42 -2.90
C ALA A 91 10.27 24.68 -1.63
N GLU A 92 10.91 23.63 -1.10
CA GLU A 92 11.67 23.70 0.16
C GLU A 92 12.97 22.88 0.04
N PRO A 93 13.98 23.34 -0.71
CA PRO A 93 15.16 22.53 -1.01
C PRO A 93 15.94 22.13 0.25
N GLU A 94 16.06 23.04 1.21
CA GLU A 94 16.86 22.80 2.43
C GLU A 94 16.14 21.95 3.48
N ALA A 95 14.81 21.85 3.42
CA ALA A 95 14.05 20.93 4.25
C ALA A 95 14.00 19.50 3.67
N ASN A 96 14.44 19.31 2.42
CA ASN A 96 14.27 18.08 1.66
C ASN A 96 15.59 17.53 1.12
N VAL A 97 16.69 17.71 1.85
CA VAL A 97 18.05 17.31 1.43
C VAL A 97 18.12 15.82 1.11
N GLU A 98 17.57 14.94 1.95
CA GLU A 98 17.57 13.50 1.72
C GLU A 98 16.80 13.11 0.45
N LEU A 99 15.61 13.67 0.26
CA LEU A 99 14.77 13.42 -0.92
C LEU A 99 15.44 13.94 -2.19
N ARG A 100 16.12 15.10 -2.11
CA ARG A 100 16.90 15.66 -3.21
C ARG A 100 18.06 14.76 -3.59
N THR A 101 18.81 14.26 -2.62
CA THR A 101 19.92 13.31 -2.87
C THR A 101 19.42 12.04 -3.54
N TRP A 102 18.30 11.49 -3.06
CA TRP A 102 17.70 10.29 -3.64
C TRP A 102 17.23 10.51 -5.10
N LEU A 103 16.59 11.65 -5.39
CA LEU A 103 16.12 11.97 -6.74
C LEU A 103 17.25 12.23 -7.74
N MET A 104 18.39 12.76 -7.27
CA MET A 104 19.52 13.13 -8.13
C MET A 104 20.57 12.02 -8.28
N GLY A 105 20.35 10.85 -7.68
CA GLY A 105 21.23 9.69 -7.81
C GLY A 105 22.57 9.83 -7.08
N GLY A 106 22.56 10.49 -5.92
CA GLY A 106 23.76 10.70 -5.08
C GLY A 106 24.40 9.42 -4.55
#